data_AF-Q8YS43-F1
#
_entry.id   AF-Q8YS43-F1
#
_cell.length_a   1.000
_cell.length_b   1.000
_cell.length_c   1.000
_cell.angle_alpha   90.00
_cell.angle_beta   90.00
_cell.angle_gamma   90.00
#
_symmetry.space_group_name_H-M   'P 1'
#
loop_
_entity.id
_entity.type
_entity.pdbx_description
1 polymer ?
#
loop_
_entity_poly.entity_id
_entity_poly.type
_entity_poly.pdbx_seq_one_letter_code
_entity_poly.pdbx_strand_id
1 'polypeptide(L)'
;MNQSLSISPTQKEATNASPLIAKLQLIVKQIIVLSTEMLLALPLGWALTKLHFGGIAWIFGGIAAGTVVLQGCRVFYNYSPQPNRVARKVGMGLVGLTVGASNANINLDSLVSGIPIFIFLTLFLLLSGIGIGYIYSRLSKTNILTAMLATVPGGVGVMSSIAADYNRNVTLVALVQAIRVTSVVLLIPFVARTSVGGYLNSPTLPVKGVLIDFAASQLGLLAVVLVLTGIIVYLAITFKIPAGEFFGALVLGATFNSLLDHLPFVSDIHFHPPLLVNIIGQMLLGITIGEYWGEKPNFGKKP
;
A
#
# COMPACT_ATOMS: atom_id res chain seq x y z
N MET A 1 -39.58 28.21 56.81
CA MET A 1 -40.60 28.51 55.79
C MET A 1 -39.87 29.21 54.64
N ASN A 2 -39.44 28.47 53.60
CA ASN A 2 -40.16 28.19 52.34
C ASN A 2 -40.20 29.47 51.46
N GLN A 3 -39.67 29.58 50.23
CA GLN A 3 -39.55 28.68 49.06
C GLN A 3 -38.43 29.23 48.13
N SER A 4 -37.38 28.47 47.80
CA SER A 4 -37.20 27.70 46.54
C SER A 4 -37.41 28.47 45.22
N LEU A 5 -36.38 29.16 44.73
CA LEU A 5 -36.23 29.46 43.30
C LEU A 5 -35.84 28.17 42.58
N SER A 6 -36.83 27.53 41.94
CA SER A 6 -36.60 26.39 41.06
C SER A 6 -35.94 26.86 39.77
N ILE A 7 -34.62 26.84 39.73
CA ILE A 7 -33.88 26.95 38.47
C ILE A 7 -33.93 25.54 37.87
N SER A 8 -34.87 25.33 36.95
CA SER A 8 -34.88 24.13 36.11
C SER A 8 -33.53 24.03 35.40
N PRO A 9 -32.76 22.94 35.54
CA PRO A 9 -31.70 22.70 34.59
C PRO A 9 -32.42 22.33 33.29
N THR A 10 -32.39 23.23 32.31
CA THR A 10 -32.59 22.88 30.90
C THR A 10 -31.76 21.64 30.67
N GLN A 11 -32.44 20.51 30.46
CA GLN A 11 -31.87 19.28 29.98
C GLN A 11 -30.94 19.65 28.83
N LYS A 12 -29.63 19.60 29.10
CA LYS A 12 -28.67 19.29 28.05
C LYS A 12 -29.20 18.01 27.46
N GLU A 13 -29.79 18.13 26.28
CA GLU A 13 -30.08 17.03 25.39
C GLU A 13 -28.75 16.31 25.22
N ALA A 14 -28.54 15.30 26.07
CA ALA A 14 -27.46 14.37 25.94
C ALA A 14 -27.77 13.66 24.65
N THR A 15 -27.16 14.11 23.55
CA THR A 15 -27.11 13.40 22.29
C THR A 15 -26.38 12.09 22.56
N ASN A 16 -27.12 11.13 23.10
CA ASN A 16 -26.77 9.71 23.16
C ASN A 16 -26.86 9.20 21.72
N ALA A 17 -26.00 9.71 20.84
CA ALA A 17 -25.68 9.01 19.62
C ALA A 17 -25.03 7.71 20.07
N SER A 18 -25.77 6.60 19.95
CA SER A 18 -25.26 5.26 20.23
C SER A 18 -23.85 5.12 19.64
N PRO A 19 -22.87 4.53 20.37
CA PRO A 19 -21.49 4.38 19.88
C PRO A 19 -21.41 3.72 18.50
N LEU A 20 -22.44 2.96 18.14
CA LEU A 20 -22.62 2.35 16.82
C LEU A 20 -22.88 3.39 15.71
N ILE A 21 -23.70 4.42 15.96
CA ILE A 21 -24.00 5.51 15.02
C ILE A 21 -22.77 6.37 14.78
N ALA A 22 -22.02 6.71 15.84
CA ALA A 22 -20.78 7.46 15.72
C ALA A 22 -19.71 6.68 14.91
N LYS A 23 -19.60 5.37 15.14
CA LYS A 23 -18.72 4.48 14.37
C LYS A 23 -19.14 4.38 12.91
N LEU A 24 -20.45 4.26 12.63
CA LEU A 24 -20.99 4.23 11.26
C LEU A 24 -20.71 5.54 10.52
N GLN A 25 -20.92 6.70 11.16
CA GLN A 25 -20.62 8.01 10.57
C GLN A 25 -19.13 8.16 10.23
N LEU A 26 -18.23 7.63 11.06
CA LEU A 26 -16.79 7.67 10.81
C LEU A 26 -16.42 6.79 9.60
N ILE A 27 -17.00 5.59 9.50
CA ILE A 27 -16.82 4.70 8.34
C ILE A 27 -17.35 5.36 7.06
N VAL A 28 -18.54 5.97 7.11
CA VAL A 28 -19.12 6.67 5.95
C VAL A 28 -18.22 7.81 5.49
N LYS A 29 -17.68 8.62 6.42
CA LYS A 29 -16.71 9.67 6.08
C LYS A 29 -15.44 9.10 5.43
N GLN A 30 -14.90 7.99 5.93
CA GLN A 30 -13.74 7.34 5.33
C GLN A 30 -14.02 6.82 3.92
N ILE A 31 -15.21 6.26 3.68
CA ILE A 31 -15.61 5.79 2.36
C ILE A 31 -15.76 6.97 1.38
N ILE A 32 -16.35 8.09 1.82
CA ILE A 32 -16.52 9.29 0.98
C ILE A 32 -15.15 9.87 0.58
N VAL A 33 -14.22 9.94 1.53
CA VAL A 33 -12.84 10.41 1.25
C VAL A 33 -12.17 9.47 0.25
N LEU A 34 -12.20 8.16 0.48
CA LEU A 34 -11.61 7.17 -0.42
C LEU A 34 -12.23 7.21 -1.82
N SER A 35 -13.56 7.37 -1.93
CA SER A 35 -14.21 7.49 -3.24
C SER A 35 -13.77 8.75 -3.99
N THR A 36 -13.54 9.85 -3.27
CA THR A 36 -13.04 11.10 -3.85
C THR A 36 -11.59 10.94 -4.32
N GLU A 37 -10.77 10.23 -3.55
CA GLU A 37 -9.38 9.90 -3.91
C GLU A 37 -9.32 9.00 -5.14
N MET A 38 -10.15 7.95 -5.22
CA MET A 38 -10.22 7.10 -6.41
C MET A 38 -10.70 7.87 -7.65
N LEU A 39 -11.68 8.76 -7.48
CA LEU A 39 -12.17 9.61 -8.57
C LEU A 39 -11.07 10.55 -9.10
N LEU A 40 -10.20 11.07 -8.22
CA LEU A 40 -9.07 11.92 -8.61
C LEU A 40 -7.89 11.10 -9.15
N ALA A 41 -7.68 9.88 -8.65
CA ALA A 41 -6.61 8.99 -9.08
C ALA A 41 -6.78 8.49 -10.52
N LEU A 42 -8.02 8.32 -10.99
CA LEU A 42 -8.33 7.89 -12.35
C LEU A 42 -7.78 8.84 -13.45
N PRO A 43 -8.12 10.15 -13.46
CA PRO A 43 -7.58 11.08 -14.46
C PRO A 43 -6.07 11.31 -14.29
N LEU A 44 -5.56 11.34 -13.05
CA LEU A 44 -4.13 11.47 -12.78
C LEU A 44 -3.33 10.26 -13.28
N GLY A 45 -3.80 9.05 -12.98
CA GLY A 45 -3.22 7.79 -13.46
C GLY A 45 -3.26 7.72 -14.98
N TRP A 46 -4.40 8.05 -15.60
CA TRP A 46 -4.51 8.08 -17.05
C TRP A 46 -3.57 9.11 -17.70
N ALA A 47 -3.46 10.32 -17.15
CA ALA A 47 -2.50 11.32 -17.63
C ALA A 47 -1.05 10.82 -17.53
N LEU A 48 -0.69 10.12 -16.45
CA LEU A 48 0.63 9.51 -16.26
C LEU A 48 0.88 8.33 -17.21
N THR A 49 -0.14 7.56 -17.59
CA THR A 49 0.01 6.51 -18.61
C THR A 49 0.37 7.10 -19.98
N LYS A 50 -0.14 8.29 -20.33
CA LYS A 50 0.27 9.00 -21.55
C LYS A 50 1.72 9.46 -21.53
N LEU A 51 2.28 9.64 -20.34
CA LEU A 51 3.69 10.00 -20.14
C LEU A 51 4.63 8.77 -20.13
N HIS A 52 4.14 7.59 -20.55
CA HIS A 52 4.91 6.34 -20.64
C HIS A 52 5.49 5.83 -19.30
N PHE A 53 4.88 6.16 -18.15
CA PHE A 53 5.28 5.62 -16.83
C PHE A 53 4.97 4.11 -16.65
N GLY A 54 4.45 3.43 -17.66
CA GLY A 54 4.14 2.00 -17.63
C GLY A 54 3.08 1.64 -16.58
N GLY A 55 3.10 0.39 -16.10
CA GLY A 55 2.14 -0.09 -15.10
C GLY A 55 2.21 0.64 -13.74
N ILE A 56 3.31 1.33 -13.44
CA ILE A 56 3.51 1.99 -12.14
C ILE A 56 2.75 3.33 -12.07
N ALA A 57 2.30 3.87 -13.21
CA ALA A 57 1.56 5.13 -13.31
C ALA A 57 0.35 5.22 -12.35
N TRP A 58 -0.34 4.11 -12.12
CA TRP A 58 -1.52 4.04 -11.25
C TRP A 58 -1.18 4.20 -9.77
N ILE A 59 -0.01 3.71 -9.32
CA ILE A 59 0.48 3.94 -7.96
C ILE A 59 0.74 5.43 -7.75
N PHE A 60 1.40 6.10 -8.71
CA PHE A 60 1.66 7.53 -8.65
C PHE A 60 0.40 8.38 -8.70
N GLY A 61 -0.55 8.02 -9.57
CA GLY A 61 -1.86 8.65 -9.61
C GLY A 61 -2.57 8.56 -8.26
N GLY A 62 -2.47 7.41 -7.60
CA GLY A 62 -2.98 7.20 -6.25
C GLY A 62 -2.28 8.06 -5.20
N ILE A 63 -0.94 8.10 -5.19
CA ILE A 63 -0.17 8.91 -4.22
C ILE A 63 -0.54 10.39 -4.35
N ALA A 64 -0.55 10.92 -5.57
CA ALA A 64 -0.93 12.30 -5.84
C ALA A 64 -2.38 12.58 -5.42
N ALA A 65 -3.30 11.65 -5.67
CA ALA A 65 -4.69 11.80 -5.23
C ALA A 65 -4.84 11.80 -3.71
N GLY A 66 -4.23 10.84 -3.02
CA GLY A 66 -4.27 10.75 -1.56
C GLY A 66 -3.67 11.99 -0.88
N THR A 67 -2.53 12.50 -1.36
CA THR A 67 -1.94 13.73 -0.79
C THR A 67 -2.82 14.95 -1.02
N VAL A 68 -3.32 15.15 -2.25
CA VAL A 68 -4.12 16.32 -2.62
C VAL A 68 -5.46 16.33 -1.87
N VAL A 69 -6.17 15.20 -1.80
CA VAL A 69 -7.47 15.13 -1.12
C VAL A 69 -7.32 15.32 0.38
N LEU A 70 -6.30 14.75 1.02
CA LEU A 70 -6.09 14.95 2.45
C LEU A 70 -5.62 16.34 2.81
N GLN A 71 -4.71 16.91 2.02
CA GLN A 71 -4.28 18.29 2.20
C GLN A 71 -5.45 19.25 1.96
N GLY A 72 -6.30 18.98 0.97
CA GLY A 72 -7.54 19.70 0.71
C GLY A 72 -8.54 19.59 1.87
N CYS A 73 -8.83 18.39 2.37
CA CYS A 73 -9.73 18.18 3.50
C CYS A 73 -9.25 18.90 4.77
N ARG A 74 -7.93 18.97 4.98
CA ARG A 74 -7.38 19.73 6.09
C ARG A 74 -7.56 21.23 5.90
N VAL A 75 -7.22 21.77 4.72
CA VAL A 75 -7.29 23.22 4.44
C VAL A 75 -8.73 23.73 4.42
N PHE A 76 -9.66 22.98 3.82
CA PHE A 76 -11.05 23.42 3.63
C PHE A 76 -11.99 22.99 4.75
N TYR A 77 -11.79 21.81 5.35
CA TYR A 77 -12.72 21.23 6.33
C TYR A 77 -12.13 21.04 7.73
N ASN A 78 -10.87 21.43 7.98
CA ASN A 78 -10.16 21.23 9.26
C ASN A 78 -10.24 19.78 9.78
N TYR A 79 -10.43 18.82 8.87
CA TYR A 79 -10.60 17.41 9.18
C TYR A 79 -9.37 16.64 8.70
N SER A 80 -8.83 15.79 9.58
CA SER A 80 -7.70 14.91 9.26
C SER A 80 -8.19 13.45 9.29
N PRO A 81 -8.69 12.92 8.16
CA PRO A 81 -8.97 11.50 8.02
C PRO A 81 -7.73 10.67 8.37
N GLN A 82 -7.91 9.58 9.13
CA GLN A 82 -6.86 8.60 9.35
C GLN A 82 -6.70 7.73 8.09
N PRO A 83 -5.45 7.31 7.74
CA PRO A 83 -5.20 6.45 6.59
C PRO A 83 -6.06 5.19 6.62
N ASN A 84 -6.70 4.89 5.50
CA ASN A 84 -7.61 3.76 5.42
C ASN A 84 -6.84 2.44 5.37
N ARG A 85 -6.69 1.83 6.55
CA ARG A 85 -6.00 0.55 6.70
C ARG A 85 -6.61 -0.51 5.78
N VAL A 86 -7.94 -0.60 5.68
CA VAL A 86 -8.63 -1.61 4.86
C VAL A 86 -8.29 -1.44 3.38
N ALA A 87 -8.29 -0.21 2.87
CA ALA A 87 -7.90 0.08 1.49
C ALA A 87 -6.47 -0.40 1.19
N ARG A 88 -5.54 -0.18 2.13
CA ARG A 88 -4.17 -0.68 2.03
C ARG A 88 -4.12 -2.21 2.00
N LYS A 89 -4.86 -2.89 2.88
CA LYS A 89 -4.90 -4.37 2.92
C LYS A 89 -5.41 -4.96 1.61
N VAL A 90 -6.51 -4.39 1.11
CA VAL A 90 -7.12 -4.78 -0.16
C VAL A 90 -6.14 -4.52 -1.29
N GLY A 91 -5.51 -3.35 -1.35
CA GLY A 91 -4.48 -3.03 -2.35
C GLY A 91 -3.30 -4.01 -2.34
N MET A 92 -2.79 -4.36 -1.15
CA MET A 92 -1.70 -5.35 -1.00
C MET A 92 -2.13 -6.74 -1.50
N GLY A 93 -3.35 -7.16 -1.17
CA GLY A 93 -3.89 -8.44 -1.63
C GLY A 93 -4.09 -8.49 -3.15
N LEU A 94 -4.70 -7.47 -3.75
CA LEU A 94 -4.94 -7.43 -5.19
C LEU A 94 -3.64 -7.40 -6.00
N VAL A 95 -2.68 -6.57 -5.59
CA VAL A 95 -1.37 -6.52 -6.25
C VAL A 95 -0.61 -7.82 -6.03
N GLY A 96 -0.58 -8.34 -4.80
CA GLY A 96 0.04 -9.63 -4.49
C GLY A 96 -0.51 -10.76 -5.37
N LEU A 97 -1.83 -10.86 -5.50
CA LEU A 97 -2.50 -11.85 -6.33
C LEU A 97 -2.08 -11.74 -7.80
N THR A 98 -2.09 -10.53 -8.37
CA THR A 98 -1.72 -10.32 -9.79
C THR A 98 -0.26 -10.63 -10.05
N VAL A 99 0.63 -10.25 -9.13
CA VAL A 99 2.07 -10.58 -9.19
C VAL A 99 2.27 -12.09 -9.04
N GLY A 100 1.57 -12.73 -8.12
CA GLY A 100 1.59 -14.19 -7.95
C GLY A 100 1.18 -14.91 -9.22
N ALA A 101 0.02 -14.56 -9.78
CA ALA A 101 -0.52 -15.17 -10.99
C ALA A 101 0.39 -14.99 -12.20
N SER A 102 1.06 -13.84 -12.33
CA SER A 102 2.05 -13.62 -13.41
C SER A 102 3.28 -14.53 -13.29
N ASN A 103 3.56 -15.03 -12.09
CA ASN A 103 4.69 -15.91 -11.77
C ASN A 103 4.28 -17.38 -11.62
N ALA A 104 3.02 -17.74 -11.90
CA ALA A 104 2.50 -19.09 -11.67
C ALA A 104 3.18 -20.18 -12.51
N ASN A 105 3.72 -19.82 -13.68
CA ASN A 105 4.40 -20.74 -14.60
C ASN A 105 5.92 -20.75 -14.44
N ILE A 106 6.46 -20.18 -13.35
CA ILE A 106 7.91 -20.18 -13.14
C ILE A 106 8.37 -21.57 -12.72
N ASN A 107 9.40 -22.07 -13.41
CA ASN A 107 10.11 -23.30 -13.03
C ASN A 107 10.69 -23.16 -11.62
N LEU A 108 10.24 -24.01 -10.70
CA LEU A 108 10.69 -24.01 -9.30
C LEU A 108 12.22 -24.19 -9.20
N ASP A 109 12.83 -24.94 -10.12
CA ASP A 109 14.28 -25.13 -10.18
C ASP A 109 15.05 -23.82 -10.43
N SER A 110 14.49 -22.92 -11.26
CA SER A 110 15.05 -21.60 -11.50
C SER A 110 14.89 -20.66 -10.28
N LEU A 111 13.83 -20.84 -9.48
CA LEU A 111 13.66 -20.10 -8.23
C LEU A 111 14.65 -20.59 -7.16
N VAL A 112 14.79 -21.91 -6.99
CA VAL A 112 15.66 -22.50 -5.98
C VAL A 112 17.12 -22.18 -6.27
N SER A 113 17.55 -22.26 -7.53
CA SER A 113 18.90 -21.83 -7.95
C SER A 113 19.13 -20.32 -7.75
N GLY A 114 18.07 -19.51 -7.70
CA GLY A 114 18.13 -18.08 -7.38
C GLY A 114 18.17 -17.73 -5.89
N ILE A 115 17.88 -18.68 -4.99
CA ILE A 115 17.89 -18.41 -3.53
C ILE A 115 19.23 -17.82 -3.04
N PRO A 116 20.41 -18.34 -3.46
CA PRO A 116 21.70 -17.77 -3.05
C PRO A 116 21.88 -16.31 -3.45
N ILE A 117 21.41 -15.91 -4.65
CA ILE A 117 21.53 -14.51 -5.10
C ILE A 117 20.62 -13.59 -4.28
N PHE A 118 19.41 -14.03 -3.91
CA PHE A 118 18.52 -13.25 -3.05
C PHE A 118 19.07 -13.09 -1.63
N ILE A 119 19.66 -14.15 -1.06
CA ILE A 119 20.31 -14.09 0.26
C ILE A 119 21.50 -13.12 0.21
N PHE A 120 22.37 -13.27 -0.79
CA PHE A 120 23.53 -12.40 -0.97
C PHE A 120 23.12 -10.93 -1.13
N LEU A 121 22.14 -10.66 -1.99
CA LEU A 121 21.63 -9.31 -2.22
C LEU A 121 21.04 -8.72 -0.94
N THR A 122 20.25 -9.49 -0.21
CA THR A 122 19.66 -9.05 1.07
C THR A 122 20.75 -8.70 2.09
N LEU A 123 21.76 -9.57 2.24
CA LEU A 123 22.87 -9.34 3.15
C LEU A 123 23.70 -8.13 2.74
N PHE A 124 23.95 -7.96 1.43
CA PHE A 124 24.65 -6.82 0.88
C PHE A 124 23.91 -5.51 1.15
N LEU A 125 22.60 -5.46 0.91
CA LEU A 125 21.77 -4.28 1.23
C LEU A 125 21.77 -3.97 2.73
N LEU A 126 21.71 -5.00 3.58
CA LEU A 126 21.77 -4.84 5.03
C LEU A 126 23.10 -4.23 5.47
N LEU A 127 24.23 -4.81 5.03
CA LEU A 127 25.58 -4.35 5.35
C LEU A 127 25.82 -2.93 4.81
N SER A 128 25.40 -2.65 3.58
CA SER A 128 25.47 -1.31 2.99
C SER A 128 24.65 -0.30 3.80
N GLY A 129 23.43 -0.66 4.20
CA GLY A 129 22.57 0.19 5.03
C GLY A 129 23.17 0.49 6.40
N ILE A 130 23.82 -0.48 7.04
CA ILE A 130 24.56 -0.31 8.30
C ILE A 130 25.77 0.61 8.08
N GLY A 131 26.55 0.38 7.03
CA GLY A 131 27.72 1.21 6.70
C GLY A 131 27.36 2.67 6.43
N ILE A 132 26.32 2.91 5.63
CA ILE A 132 25.79 4.25 5.37
C ILE A 132 25.25 4.88 6.65
N GLY A 133 24.58 4.11 7.51
CA GLY A 133 24.09 4.56 8.81
C GLY A 133 25.20 5.01 9.75
N TYR A 134 26.31 4.27 9.79
CA TYR A 134 27.48 4.65 10.56
C TYR A 134 28.10 5.97 10.07
N ILE A 135 28.30 6.11 8.76
CA ILE A 135 28.81 7.34 8.14
C ILE A 135 27.85 8.51 8.44
N TYR A 136 26.54 8.30 8.26
CA TYR A 136 25.53 9.31 8.50
C TYR A 136 25.48 9.77 9.96
N SER A 137 25.65 8.85 10.93
CA SER A 137 25.76 9.20 12.35
C SER A 137 26.93 10.13 12.62
N ARG A 138 28.09 9.86 12.00
CA ARG A 138 29.30 10.67 12.20
C ARG A 138 29.18 12.06 11.59
N LEU A 139 28.56 12.17 10.41
CA LEU A 139 28.35 13.45 9.73
C LEU A 139 27.27 14.31 10.40
N SER A 140 26.14 13.70 10.75
CA SER A 140 24.97 14.42 11.29
C SER A 140 24.99 14.59 12.81
N LYS A 141 26.03 14.11 13.49
CA LYS A 141 26.16 14.09 14.97
C LYS A 141 24.92 13.52 15.68
N THR A 142 24.20 12.61 15.01
CA THR A 142 22.99 11.98 15.55
C THR A 142 23.34 10.62 16.15
N ASN A 143 22.50 10.13 17.06
CA ASN A 143 22.73 8.83 17.70
C ASN A 143 22.82 7.72 16.65
N ILE A 144 23.80 6.81 16.82
CA ILE A 144 24.06 5.71 15.90
C ILE A 144 22.83 4.84 15.64
N LEU A 145 22.00 4.62 16.67
CA LEU A 145 20.77 3.85 16.54
C LEU A 145 19.75 4.55 15.65
N THR A 146 19.55 5.87 15.82
CA THR A 146 18.66 6.66 14.95
C THR A 146 19.16 6.64 13.50
N ALA A 147 20.47 6.78 13.30
CA ALA A 147 21.08 6.78 11.98
C ALA A 147 20.94 5.42 11.29
N MET A 148 21.23 4.32 11.98
CA MET A 148 21.06 2.96 11.46
C MET A 148 19.60 2.67 11.13
N LEU A 149 18.66 3.01 12.04
CA LEU A 149 17.24 2.83 11.78
C LEU A 149 16.76 3.68 10.59
N ALA A 150 17.35 4.86 10.36
CA ALA A 150 17.02 5.71 9.22
C ALA A 150 17.53 5.15 7.88
N THR A 151 18.70 4.52 7.85
CA THR A 151 19.37 4.11 6.60
C THR A 151 19.13 2.65 6.21
N VAL A 152 19.00 1.75 7.19
CA VAL A 152 18.82 0.32 6.93
C VAL A 152 17.51 0.08 6.16
N PRO A 153 17.51 -0.80 5.14
CA PRO A 153 16.30 -1.16 4.41
C PRO A 153 15.28 -1.80 5.36
N GLY A 154 14.05 -1.29 5.32
CA GLY A 154 12.98 -1.66 6.24
C GLY A 154 11.72 -0.83 6.01
N GLY A 155 10.64 -1.16 6.72
CA GLY A 155 9.39 -0.42 6.64
C GLY A 155 9.37 0.81 7.54
N VAL A 156 8.90 1.94 7.02
CA VAL A 156 8.80 3.24 7.73
C VAL A 156 8.14 3.08 9.10
N GLY A 157 7.03 2.34 9.16
CA GLY A 157 6.31 2.10 10.42
C GLY A 157 7.13 1.30 11.45
N VAL A 158 7.75 0.20 11.02
CA VAL A 158 8.51 -0.71 11.90
C VAL A 158 9.75 -0.02 12.46
N MET A 159 10.49 0.70 11.62
CA MET A 159 11.71 1.35 12.06
C MET A 159 11.43 2.59 12.92
N SER A 160 10.32 3.28 12.64
CA SER A 160 9.83 4.37 13.48
C SER A 160 9.34 3.89 14.84
N SER A 161 8.68 2.72 14.92
CA SER A 161 8.26 2.15 16.21
C SER A 161 9.45 1.71 17.04
N ILE A 162 10.44 1.04 16.43
CA ILE A 162 11.68 0.68 17.12
C ILE A 162 12.37 1.95 17.65
N ALA A 163 12.44 3.02 16.85
CA ALA A 163 12.98 4.29 17.31
C ALA A 163 12.21 4.84 18.53
N ALA A 164 10.89 4.68 18.57
CA ALA A 164 10.06 5.13 19.69
C ALA A 164 10.32 4.30 20.96
N ASP A 165 10.42 2.97 20.83
CA ASP A 165 10.69 2.05 21.94
C ASP A 165 12.04 2.36 22.62
N TYR A 166 13.02 2.80 21.85
CA TYR A 166 14.34 3.22 22.35
C TYR A 166 14.44 4.73 22.66
N ASN A 167 13.31 5.46 22.73
CA ASN A 167 13.24 6.91 22.98
C ASN A 167 14.19 7.72 22.07
N ARG A 168 14.24 7.36 20.79
CA ARG A 168 15.04 8.00 19.74
C ARG A 168 14.17 8.88 18.84
N ASN A 169 14.81 9.62 17.93
CA ASN A 169 14.14 10.57 17.05
C ASN A 169 13.36 9.82 15.94
N VAL A 170 12.11 9.47 16.25
CA VAL A 170 11.15 8.81 15.36
C VAL A 170 10.93 9.61 14.08
N THR A 171 10.81 10.94 14.20
CA THR A 171 10.53 11.83 13.07
C THR A 171 11.66 11.80 12.05
N LEU A 172 12.92 11.81 12.51
CA LEU A 172 14.08 11.74 11.63
C LEU A 172 14.10 10.41 10.87
N VAL A 173 13.91 9.29 11.57
CA VAL A 173 13.87 7.95 10.96
C VAL A 173 12.77 7.86 9.90
N ALA A 174 11.56 8.31 10.23
CA ALA A 174 10.43 8.31 9.31
C ALA A 174 10.71 9.16 8.06
N LEU A 175 11.28 10.35 8.24
CA LEU A 175 11.57 11.29 7.16
C LEU A 175 12.61 10.75 6.19
N VAL A 176 13.74 10.25 6.69
CA VAL A 176 14.81 9.71 5.84
C VAL A 176 14.31 8.51 5.04
N GLN A 177 13.50 7.63 5.66
CA GLN A 177 12.94 6.50 4.94
C GLN A 177 11.88 6.90 3.91
N ALA A 178 11.04 7.89 4.22
CA ALA A 178 10.06 8.43 3.29
C ALA A 178 10.75 9.06 2.08
N ILE A 179 11.78 9.88 2.29
CA ILE A 179 12.58 10.47 1.20
C ILE A 179 13.23 9.36 0.37
N ARG A 180 13.84 8.35 0.98
CA ARG A 180 14.45 7.23 0.25
C ARG A 180 13.44 6.53 -0.65
N VAL A 181 12.28 6.13 -0.12
CA VAL A 181 11.24 5.45 -0.90
C VAL A 181 10.75 6.35 -2.03
N THR A 182 10.51 7.62 -1.76
CA THR A 182 10.07 8.60 -2.76
C THR A 182 11.10 8.78 -3.87
N SER A 183 12.38 8.99 -3.50
CA SER A 183 13.48 9.14 -4.44
C SER A 183 13.66 7.89 -5.28
N VAL A 184 13.64 6.70 -4.69
CA VAL A 184 13.76 5.42 -5.42
C VAL A 184 12.60 5.25 -6.40
N VAL A 185 11.38 5.47 -5.93
CA VAL A 185 10.17 5.34 -6.74
C VAL A 185 10.18 6.33 -7.91
N LEU A 186 10.65 7.57 -7.73
CA LEU A 186 10.76 8.57 -8.79
C LEU A 186 11.96 8.37 -9.73
N LEU A 187 13.14 8.11 -9.17
CA LEU A 187 14.40 8.06 -9.90
C LEU A 187 14.56 6.77 -10.69
N ILE A 188 14.14 5.61 -10.18
CA ILE A 188 14.28 4.33 -10.91
C ILE A 188 13.61 4.39 -12.29
N PRO A 189 12.30 4.72 -12.43
CA PRO A 189 11.68 4.78 -13.74
C PRO A 189 12.26 5.89 -14.62
N PHE A 190 12.67 7.02 -14.02
CA PHE A 190 13.31 8.11 -14.74
C PHE A 190 14.66 7.68 -15.35
N VAL A 191 15.53 7.06 -14.53
CA VAL A 191 16.83 6.54 -14.95
C VAL A 191 16.66 5.40 -15.94
N ALA A 192 15.74 4.48 -15.70
CA ALA A 192 15.44 3.38 -16.63
C ALA A 192 15.06 3.91 -18.02
N ARG A 193 14.28 4.99 -18.09
CA ARG A 193 13.91 5.63 -19.36
C ARG A 193 15.09 6.29 -20.06
N THR A 194 15.97 6.98 -19.32
CA THR A 194 17.08 7.73 -19.92
C THR A 194 18.27 6.86 -20.29
N SER A 195 18.51 5.79 -19.53
CA SER A 195 19.71 4.95 -19.67
C SER A 195 19.47 3.70 -20.52
N VAL A 196 18.25 3.17 -20.56
CA VAL A 196 17.87 2.00 -21.37
C VAL A 196 17.04 2.50 -22.56
N GLY A 197 17.70 3.15 -23.52
CA GLY A 197 17.04 3.58 -24.75
C GLY A 197 16.36 2.40 -25.46
N GLY A 198 15.03 2.44 -25.56
CA GLY A 198 14.26 1.65 -26.53
C GLY A 198 13.96 0.16 -26.24
N TYR A 199 14.45 -0.45 -25.15
CA TYR A 199 14.22 -1.89 -24.89
C TYR A 199 13.14 -2.19 -23.84
N LEU A 200 12.58 -1.17 -23.19
CA LEU A 200 11.29 -1.35 -22.53
C LEU A 200 10.25 -1.34 -23.63
N ASN A 201 10.01 -2.53 -24.20
CA ASN A 201 8.66 -2.89 -24.64
C ASN A 201 7.76 -2.55 -23.45
N SER A 202 7.26 -1.31 -23.43
CA SER A 202 6.09 -0.99 -22.62
C SER A 202 5.09 -2.02 -23.11
N PRO A 203 4.64 -2.99 -22.29
CA PRO A 203 3.53 -3.80 -22.70
C PRO A 203 2.44 -2.79 -23.03
N THR A 204 2.20 -2.58 -24.32
CA THR A 204 1.14 -1.73 -24.81
C THR A 204 -0.09 -2.45 -24.37
N LEU A 205 -0.57 -2.08 -23.18
CA LEU A 205 -1.81 -2.58 -22.63
C LEU A 205 -2.83 -2.40 -23.75
N PRO A 206 -3.42 -3.48 -24.29
CA PRO A 206 -4.51 -3.35 -25.23
C PRO A 206 -5.71 -2.87 -24.41
N VAL A 207 -5.73 -1.56 -24.12
CA VAL A 207 -6.75 -0.87 -23.32
C VAL A 207 -8.14 -1.04 -23.96
N LYS A 208 -8.21 -1.42 -25.24
CA LYS A 208 -9.47 -1.63 -25.96
C LYS A 208 -10.00 -3.06 -25.97
N GLY A 209 -9.25 -4.08 -25.52
CA GLY A 209 -9.66 -5.49 -25.67
C GLY A 209 -9.70 -6.33 -24.40
N VAL A 210 -9.01 -5.93 -23.33
CA VAL A 210 -8.78 -6.79 -22.14
C VAL A 210 -9.39 -6.20 -20.85
N LEU A 211 -9.99 -5.00 -20.90
CA LEU A 211 -10.59 -4.40 -19.70
C LEU A 211 -11.87 -5.13 -19.22
N ILE A 212 -12.54 -5.85 -20.13
CA ILE A 212 -13.86 -6.47 -19.94
C ILE A 212 -13.95 -7.71 -20.85
N ASP A 213 -13.20 -8.77 -20.55
CA ASP A 213 -13.51 -10.09 -21.09
C ASP A 213 -14.14 -10.90 -19.95
N PHE A 214 -15.47 -10.81 -19.86
CA PHE A 214 -16.25 -11.44 -18.79
C PHE A 214 -16.87 -12.73 -19.29
N ALA A 215 -16.04 -13.77 -19.48
CA ALA A 215 -16.60 -15.11 -19.53
C ALA A 215 -17.23 -15.44 -18.17
N ALA A 216 -18.45 -15.99 -18.15
CA ALA A 216 -19.15 -16.31 -16.90
C ALA A 216 -18.35 -17.25 -15.98
N SER A 217 -17.53 -18.13 -16.57
CA SER A 217 -16.58 -19.01 -15.87
C SER A 217 -15.40 -18.25 -15.23
N GLN A 218 -14.88 -17.20 -15.89
CA GLN A 218 -13.80 -16.36 -15.36
C GLN A 218 -14.27 -15.46 -14.20
N LEU A 219 -15.51 -14.98 -14.25
CA LEU A 219 -16.15 -14.26 -13.14
C LEU A 219 -16.32 -15.14 -11.89
N GLY A 220 -16.75 -16.40 -12.10
CA GLY A 220 -16.84 -17.39 -11.03
C GLY A 220 -15.48 -17.67 -10.39
N LEU A 221 -14.45 -17.90 -11.21
CA LEU A 221 -13.08 -18.10 -10.75
C LEU A 221 -12.53 -16.88 -10.02
N LEU A 222 -12.78 -15.67 -10.52
CA LEU A 222 -12.37 -14.43 -9.85
C LEU A 222 -13.00 -14.30 -8.46
N ALA A 223 -14.30 -14.59 -8.32
CA ALA A 223 -14.97 -14.56 -7.02
C ALA A 223 -14.39 -15.59 -6.05
N VAL A 224 -14.14 -16.82 -6.52
CA VAL A 224 -13.50 -17.89 -5.73
C VAL A 224 -12.10 -17.48 -5.28
N VAL A 225 -11.29 -16.93 -6.18
CA VAL A 225 -9.93 -16.45 -5.87
C VAL A 225 -9.97 -15.31 -4.86
N LEU A 226 -10.88 -14.35 -4.99
CA LEU A 226 -10.99 -13.23 -4.05
C LEU A 226 -11.42 -13.70 -2.66
N VAL A 227 -12.34 -14.67 -2.57
CA VAL A 227 -12.76 -15.29 -1.31
C VAL A 227 -11.60 -16.08 -0.68
N LEU A 228 -10.90 -16.91 -1.46
CA LEU A 228 -9.70 -17.63 -1.01
C LEU A 228 -8.59 -16.68 -0.55
N THR A 229 -8.38 -15.58 -1.28
CA THR A 229 -7.43 -14.53 -0.90
C THR A 229 -7.82 -13.96 0.46
N GLY A 230 -9.09 -13.64 0.67
CA GLY A 230 -9.60 -13.17 1.96
C GLY A 230 -9.35 -14.17 3.10
N ILE A 231 -9.59 -15.46 2.86
CA ILE A 231 -9.38 -16.54 3.85
C ILE A 231 -7.90 -16.72 4.18
N ILE A 232 -7.02 -16.80 3.18
CA ILE A 232 -5.58 -16.98 3.36
C ILE A 232 -4.97 -15.75 4.04
N VAL A 233 -5.41 -14.56 3.67
CA VAL A 233 -4.97 -13.31 4.31
C VAL A 233 -5.42 -13.27 5.77
N TYR A 234 -6.66 -13.66 6.07
CA TYR A 234 -7.15 -13.78 7.45
C TYR A 234 -6.30 -14.76 8.27
N LEU A 235 -5.95 -15.91 7.66
CA LEU A 235 -5.10 -16.90 8.30
C LEU A 235 -3.67 -16.38 8.51
N ALA A 236 -3.08 -15.71 7.53
CA ALA A 236 -1.73 -15.13 7.61
C ALA A 236 -1.61 -14.05 8.69
N ILE A 237 -2.66 -13.22 8.86
CA ILE A 237 -2.73 -12.24 9.94
C ILE A 237 -2.81 -12.95 11.31
N THR A 238 -3.56 -14.05 11.39
CA THR A 238 -3.66 -14.88 12.61
C THR A 238 -2.30 -15.46 13.01
N PHE A 239 -1.50 -15.89 12.03
CA PHE A 239 -0.13 -16.38 12.24
C PHE A 239 0.92 -15.28 12.48
N LYS A 240 0.51 -14.00 12.62
CA LYS A 240 1.41 -12.85 12.86
C LYS A 240 2.52 -12.71 11.81
N ILE A 241 2.28 -13.14 10.58
CA ILE A 241 3.26 -13.01 9.50
C ILE A 241 3.35 -11.53 9.09
N PRO A 242 4.52 -10.88 9.18
CA PRO A 242 4.69 -9.51 8.72
C PRO A 242 4.41 -9.43 7.21
N ALA A 243 3.54 -8.51 6.80
CA ALA A 243 3.04 -8.37 5.43
C ALA A 243 2.31 -9.61 4.85
N GLY A 244 1.64 -10.40 5.71
CA GLY A 244 0.87 -11.59 5.30
C GLY A 244 -0.22 -11.34 4.24
N GLU A 245 -0.71 -10.10 4.12
CA GLU A 245 -1.71 -9.71 3.12
C GLU A 245 -1.17 -9.78 1.69
N PHE A 246 0.07 -9.34 1.49
CA PHE A 246 0.75 -9.40 0.21
C PHE A 246 1.30 -10.80 -0.08
N PHE A 247 2.01 -11.39 0.89
CA PHE A 247 2.63 -12.70 0.71
C PHE A 247 1.60 -13.82 0.54
N GLY A 248 0.50 -13.78 1.31
CA GLY A 248 -0.58 -14.77 1.19
C GLY A 248 -1.24 -14.72 -0.18
N ALA A 249 -1.55 -13.51 -0.67
CA ALA A 249 -2.12 -13.33 -2.00
C ALA A 249 -1.15 -13.70 -3.13
N LEU A 250 0.14 -13.42 -2.96
CA LEU A 250 1.19 -13.80 -3.91
C LEU A 250 1.33 -15.30 -4.04
N VAL A 251 1.40 -16.01 -2.91
CA VAL A 251 1.49 -17.49 -2.91
C VAL A 251 0.24 -18.07 -3.54
N LEU A 252 -0.95 -17.61 -3.15
CA LEU A 252 -2.19 -18.06 -3.77
C LEU A 252 -2.18 -17.80 -5.28
N GLY A 253 -1.86 -16.60 -5.73
CA GLY A 253 -1.80 -16.28 -7.16
C GLY A 253 -0.85 -17.19 -7.93
N ALA A 254 0.32 -17.49 -7.34
CA ALA A 254 1.32 -18.35 -7.96
C ALA A 254 0.90 -19.83 -8.01
N THR A 255 0.17 -20.32 -6.99
CA THR A 255 -0.23 -21.73 -6.91
C THR A 255 -1.61 -22.00 -7.49
N PHE A 256 -2.46 -20.98 -7.66
CA PHE A 256 -3.86 -21.15 -8.03
C PHE A 256 -4.04 -21.87 -9.37
N ASN A 257 -3.24 -21.53 -10.38
CA ASN A 257 -3.29 -22.20 -11.68
C ASN A 257 -2.82 -23.65 -11.58
N SER A 258 -1.72 -23.92 -10.86
CA SER A 258 -1.23 -25.28 -10.61
C SER A 258 -2.24 -26.15 -9.82
N LEU A 259 -3.02 -25.52 -8.94
CA LEU A 259 -4.08 -26.17 -8.18
C LEU A 259 -5.32 -26.45 -9.05
N LEU A 260 -5.60 -25.59 -10.04
CA LEU A 260 -6.63 -25.79 -11.05
C LEU A 260 -6.30 -26.97 -11.96
N ASP A 261 -5.04 -27.11 -12.38
CA ASP A 261 -4.59 -28.21 -13.25
C ASP A 261 -4.71 -29.58 -12.55
N HIS A 262 -4.64 -29.62 -11.21
CA HIS A 262 -4.88 -30.83 -10.42
C HIS A 262 -6.36 -31.22 -10.31
N LEU A 263 -7.30 -30.34 -10.65
CA LEU A 263 -8.73 -30.62 -10.57
C LEU A 263 -9.22 -31.23 -11.90
N PRO A 264 -9.64 -32.51 -11.91
CA PRO A 264 -9.96 -33.25 -13.14
C PRO A 264 -11.17 -32.72 -13.94
N PHE A 265 -11.88 -31.70 -13.42
CA PHE A 265 -13.05 -31.09 -14.05
C PHE A 265 -12.77 -29.74 -14.74
N VAL A 266 -11.56 -29.15 -14.61
CA VAL A 266 -11.28 -27.75 -15.04
C VAL A 266 -9.90 -27.60 -15.72
N SER A 267 -9.37 -28.67 -16.33
CA SER A 267 -7.99 -28.75 -16.84
C SER A 267 -7.59 -27.79 -17.97
N ASP A 268 -8.53 -27.08 -18.60
CA ASP A 268 -8.27 -26.17 -19.74
C ASP A 268 -8.47 -24.68 -19.41
N ILE A 269 -8.79 -24.31 -18.15
CA ILE A 269 -9.08 -22.92 -17.78
C ILE A 269 -7.93 -22.34 -16.97
N HIS A 270 -7.03 -21.59 -17.62
CA HIS A 270 -6.02 -20.80 -16.91
C HIS A 270 -6.61 -19.48 -16.41
N PHE A 271 -6.49 -19.22 -15.11
CA PHE A 271 -6.92 -17.96 -14.52
C PHE A 271 -5.85 -16.90 -14.76
N HIS A 272 -6.22 -15.88 -15.54
CA HIS A 272 -5.46 -14.64 -15.66
C HIS A 272 -6.24 -13.53 -14.96
N PRO A 273 -5.72 -12.95 -13.86
CA PRO A 273 -6.43 -11.89 -13.18
C PRO A 273 -6.60 -10.70 -14.13
N PRO A 274 -7.82 -10.13 -14.22
CA PRO A 274 -8.09 -9.05 -15.16
C PRO A 274 -7.26 -7.82 -14.80
N LEU A 275 -6.87 -7.05 -15.83
CA LEU A 275 -6.03 -5.87 -15.68
C LEU A 275 -6.59 -4.86 -14.65
N LEU A 276 -7.91 -4.78 -14.58
CA LEU A 276 -8.63 -3.92 -13.65
C LEU A 276 -8.26 -4.19 -12.19
N VAL A 277 -8.06 -5.46 -11.81
CA VAL A 277 -7.69 -5.86 -10.44
C VAL A 277 -6.32 -5.31 -10.06
N ASN A 278 -5.36 -5.36 -10.99
CA ASN A 278 -4.03 -4.80 -10.79
C ASN A 278 -4.10 -3.26 -10.68
N ILE A 279 -4.83 -2.61 -11.59
CA ILE A 279 -4.99 -1.15 -11.60
C ILE A 279 -5.64 -0.65 -10.30
N ILE A 280 -6.73 -1.28 -9.86
CA ILE A 280 -7.40 -0.95 -8.60
C ILE A 280 -6.46 -1.18 -7.42
N GLY A 281 -5.76 -2.31 -7.38
CA GLY A 281 -4.81 -2.62 -6.31
C GLY A 281 -3.70 -1.58 -6.20
N GLN A 282 -3.10 -1.20 -7.32
CA GLN A 282 -2.06 -0.18 -7.41
C GLN A 282 -2.56 1.21 -7.00
N MET A 283 -3.75 1.61 -7.44
CA MET A 283 -4.36 2.88 -7.03
C MET A 283 -4.62 2.90 -5.52
N LEU A 284 -5.22 1.85 -4.95
CA LEU A 284 -5.48 1.77 -3.51
C LEU A 284 -4.19 1.84 -2.69
N LEU A 285 -3.16 1.11 -3.10
CA LEU A 285 -1.84 1.20 -2.46
C LEU A 285 -1.27 2.62 -2.55
N GLY A 286 -1.30 3.22 -3.73
CA GLY A 286 -0.83 4.58 -3.96
C GLY A 286 -1.55 5.60 -3.09
N ILE A 287 -2.88 5.56 -3.08
CA ILE A 287 -3.74 6.43 -2.26
C ILE A 287 -3.32 6.33 -0.80
N THR A 288 -3.23 5.12 -0.25
CA THR A 288 -2.88 4.96 1.17
C THR A 288 -1.48 5.48 1.50
N ILE A 289 -0.51 5.36 0.59
CA ILE A 289 0.82 5.97 0.75
C ILE A 289 0.70 7.50 0.75
N GLY A 290 -0.06 8.06 -0.17
CA GLY A 290 -0.37 9.48 -0.22
C GLY A 290 -1.07 9.97 1.05
N GLU A 291 -1.95 9.14 1.63
CA GLU A 291 -2.64 9.48 2.88
C GLU A 291 -1.67 9.62 4.05
N TYR A 292 -0.72 8.68 4.17
CA TYR A 292 0.33 8.77 5.19
C TYR A 292 1.20 10.03 5.04
N TRP A 293 1.40 10.53 3.82
CA TRP A 293 2.14 11.76 3.57
C TRP A 293 1.30 12.99 3.92
N GLY A 294 0.01 12.98 3.57
CA GLY A 294 -0.93 14.06 3.89
C GLY A 294 -1.20 14.21 5.38
N GLU A 295 -1.16 13.12 6.16
CA GLU A 295 -1.46 13.14 7.59
C GLU A 295 -0.42 13.91 8.42
N LYS A 296 0.87 13.91 8.02
CA LYS A 296 1.98 14.50 8.82
C LYS A 296 2.75 15.63 8.10
N PRO A 297 2.19 16.84 7.94
CA PRO A 297 2.91 17.98 7.38
C PRO A 297 3.72 18.76 8.43
N ASN A 298 3.57 18.46 9.73
CA ASN A 298 4.32 19.14 10.79
C ASN A 298 5.76 18.61 10.86
N PHE A 299 6.53 18.97 9.85
CA PHE A 299 7.98 18.84 9.78
C PHE A 299 8.73 19.82 10.73
N GLY A 300 8.03 20.46 11.69
CA GLY A 300 8.52 21.69 12.32
C GLY A 300 8.30 21.88 13.82
N LYS A 301 7.79 20.91 14.59
CA LYS A 301 7.69 21.10 16.06
C LYS A 301 8.59 20.11 16.79
N LYS A 302 9.78 20.60 17.14
CA LYS A 302 10.69 19.99 18.10
C LYS A 302 9.98 19.85 19.46
N PRO A 303 10.07 18.72 20.18
CA PRO A 303 10.17 18.78 21.63
C PRO A 303 11.53 19.36 22.06
#